data_AF-A0A1R2CM90-F1
#
_entry.id   AF-A0A1R2CM90-F1
#
_cell.length_a   1.000
_cell.length_b   1.000
_cell.length_c   1.000
_cell.angle_alpha   90.00
_cell.angle_beta   90.00
_cell.angle_gamma   90.00
#
_symmetry.space_group_name_H-M   'P 1'
#
loop_
_entity.id
_entity.type
_entity.pdbx_description
1 polymer ?
#
loop_
_entity_poly.entity_id
_entity_poly.type
_entity_poly.pdbx_seq_one_letter_code
_entity_poly.pdbx_strand_id
1 'polypeptide(L)'
;MKEMYLEICKTLRCTPNSAILNSFQEDPDLFIRDRLSLPQNYLGSKGVRSILLLIYKNSNIHNLSLSGQGIKSDCACDIAEAFEYHSRIHTIDLSNNRIGIKGATALLKLFEKNESIKVIHMEGNPIPKSLLENFQKLIEKKKEVRFFTHYEKMPEEWWSVNIEESGSLAPIFTPTPSQTNLSIRDDFSRVTTYYDPDDYPYKTHSTPFS
;
A
#
# COMPACT_ATOMS: atom_id res chain seq x y z
N MET A 1 19.05 -1.70 -0.55
CA MET A 1 17.62 -1.83 -0.16
C MET A 1 17.39 -2.80 1.00
N LYS A 2 17.96 -4.01 0.99
CA LYS A 2 17.85 -4.96 2.12
C LYS A 2 18.28 -4.38 3.49
N GLU A 3 19.42 -3.71 3.56
CA GLU A 3 19.90 -3.07 4.79
C GLU A 3 18.93 -2.00 5.31
N MET A 4 18.39 -1.18 4.40
CA MET A 4 17.38 -0.18 4.73
C MET A 4 16.10 -0.82 5.28
N TYR A 5 15.66 -1.93 4.69
CA TYR A 5 14.52 -2.70 5.21
C TYR A 5 14.76 -3.20 6.65
N LEU A 6 15.96 -3.71 6.94
CA LEU A 6 16.33 -4.17 8.28
C LEU A 6 16.35 -3.02 9.29
N GLU A 7 16.90 -1.85 8.91
CA GLU A 7 16.91 -0.66 9.76
C GLU A 7 15.50 -0.11 10.01
N ILE A 8 14.61 -0.15 9.01
CA ILE A 8 13.19 0.18 9.20
C ILE A 8 12.57 -0.78 10.22
N CYS A 9 12.74 -2.09 10.05
CA CYS A 9 12.15 -3.08 10.96
C CYS A 9 12.64 -2.89 12.41
N LYS A 10 13.94 -2.61 12.58
CA LYS A 10 14.55 -2.29 13.87
C LYS A 10 13.95 -1.03 14.49
N THR A 11 13.76 0.03 13.69
CA THR A 11 13.15 1.29 14.12
C THR A 11 11.71 1.12 14.58
N LEU A 12 10.94 0.31 13.84
CA LEU A 12 9.54 -0.04 14.15
C LEU A 12 9.40 -1.09 15.26
N ARG A 13 10.52 -1.65 15.75
CA ARG A 13 10.55 -2.76 16.72
C ARG A 13 9.69 -3.94 16.24
N CYS A 14 9.79 -4.28 14.96
CA CYS A 14 9.14 -5.44 14.37
C CYS A 14 10.16 -6.46 13.85
N THR A 15 9.79 -7.73 13.87
CA THR A 15 10.60 -8.78 13.27
C THR A 15 10.50 -8.67 11.75
N PRO A 16 11.63 -8.61 11.01
CA PRO A 16 11.62 -8.63 9.56
C PRO A 16 10.86 -9.84 9.03
N ASN A 17 10.03 -9.65 8.01
CA ASN A 17 9.30 -10.73 7.38
C ASN A 17 10.28 -11.58 6.54
N SER A 18 10.32 -12.89 6.79
CA SER A 18 11.23 -13.81 6.10
C SER A 18 10.99 -13.86 4.59
N ALA A 19 9.74 -13.76 4.13
CA ALA A 19 9.42 -13.74 2.71
C ALA A 19 10.01 -12.51 2.03
N ILE A 20 9.92 -11.33 2.64
CA ILE A 20 10.55 -10.11 2.12
C ILE A 20 12.08 -10.28 2.08
N LEU A 21 12.68 -10.86 3.13
CA LEU A 21 14.13 -11.11 3.17
C LEU A 21 14.59 -12.08 2.08
N ASN A 22 13.81 -13.12 1.81
CA ASN A 22 14.07 -14.08 0.74
C ASN A 22 13.92 -13.42 -0.63
N SER A 23 12.92 -12.55 -0.82
CA SER A 23 12.74 -11.81 -2.08
C SER A 23 13.95 -10.93 -2.43
N PHE A 24 14.65 -10.37 -1.43
CA PHE A 24 15.92 -9.67 -1.68
C PHE A 24 17.07 -10.58 -2.14
N GLN A 25 17.02 -11.87 -1.80
CA GLN A 25 18.03 -12.86 -2.22
C GLN A 25 17.71 -13.42 -3.60
N GLU A 26 16.44 -13.72 -3.85
CA GLU A 26 15.93 -14.23 -5.12
C GLU A 26 16.03 -13.19 -6.23
N ASP A 27 15.76 -11.92 -5.92
CA ASP A 27 15.78 -10.82 -6.87
C ASP A 27 16.41 -9.55 -6.24
N PRO A 28 17.74 -9.37 -6.38
CA PRO A 28 18.45 -8.21 -5.85
C PRO A 28 17.95 -6.86 -6.40
N ASP A 29 17.37 -6.87 -7.61
CA ASP A 29 16.88 -5.68 -8.31
C ASP A 29 15.39 -5.41 -8.06
N LEU A 30 14.72 -6.21 -7.22
CA LEU A 30 13.28 -6.11 -6.93
C LEU A 30 12.83 -4.69 -6.55
N PHE A 31 13.69 -3.96 -5.84
CA PHE A 31 13.44 -2.58 -5.41
C PHE A 31 14.17 -1.54 -6.27
N ILE A 32 14.79 -1.93 -7.38
CA ILE A 32 15.42 -1.01 -8.34
C ILE A 32 14.48 -0.75 -9.53
N ARG A 33 13.62 -1.71 -9.85
CA ARG A 33 12.63 -1.60 -10.92
C ARG A 33 11.48 -0.64 -10.56
N ASP A 34 10.70 -0.31 -11.57
CA ASP A 34 9.50 0.52 -11.47
C ASP A 34 8.31 -0.18 -10.82
N ARG A 35 8.31 -1.52 -10.80
CA ARG A 35 7.23 -2.34 -10.25
C ARG A 35 7.71 -3.19 -9.09
N LEU A 36 7.00 -3.11 -7.96
CA LEU A 36 7.16 -3.99 -6.82
C LEU A 36 5.95 -4.90 -6.67
N SER A 37 6.17 -6.21 -6.78
CA SER A 37 5.21 -7.23 -6.40
C SER A 37 5.84 -8.13 -5.35
N LEU A 38 5.13 -8.33 -4.24
CA LEU A 38 5.61 -9.17 -3.14
C LEU A 38 4.88 -10.52 -3.15
N PRO A 39 5.56 -11.63 -2.86
CA PRO A 39 4.94 -12.95 -2.82
C PRO A 39 3.79 -12.98 -1.81
N GLN A 40 2.72 -13.72 -2.12
CA GLN A 40 1.50 -13.81 -1.30
C GLN A 40 1.75 -14.57 0.01
N ASN A 41 2.35 -13.90 0.99
CA ASN A 41 2.85 -14.52 2.22
C ASN A 41 2.37 -13.80 3.48
N TYR A 42 1.14 -13.28 3.46
CA TYR A 42 0.50 -12.56 4.57
C TYR A 42 1.49 -11.70 5.37
N LEU A 43 1.87 -10.55 4.83
CA LEU A 43 2.87 -9.67 5.46
C LEU A 43 2.49 -9.22 6.87
N GLY A 44 1.19 -9.20 7.18
CA GLY A 44 0.64 -8.61 8.39
C GLY A 44 0.80 -7.08 8.42
N SER A 45 0.06 -6.39 9.29
CA SER A 45 0.02 -4.92 9.29
C SER A 45 1.41 -4.27 9.49
N LYS A 46 2.26 -4.85 10.34
CA LYS A 46 3.63 -4.35 10.58
C LYS A 46 4.54 -4.57 9.37
N GLY A 47 4.41 -5.70 8.68
CA GLY A 47 5.16 -5.98 7.45
C GLY A 47 4.77 -5.01 6.34
N VAL A 48 3.48 -4.77 6.14
CA VAL A 48 3.01 -3.77 5.17
C VAL A 48 3.54 -2.38 5.49
N ARG A 49 3.45 -1.92 6.75
CA ARG A 49 3.99 -0.61 7.15
C ARG A 49 5.49 -0.48 6.88
N SER A 50 6.27 -1.52 7.17
CA SER A 50 7.71 -1.52 6.87
C SER A 50 8.02 -1.40 5.37
N ILE A 51 7.16 -1.98 4.51
CA ILE A 51 7.27 -1.84 3.06
C ILE A 51 6.86 -0.44 2.59
N LEU A 52 5.78 0.13 3.13
CA LEU A 52 5.36 1.49 2.77
C LEU A 52 6.47 2.51 3.05
N LEU A 53 7.15 2.39 4.19
CA LEU A 53 8.29 3.23 4.55
C LEU A 53 9.50 3.03 3.62
N LEU A 54 9.73 1.78 3.21
CA LEU A 54 10.81 1.45 2.28
C LEU A 54 10.53 2.03 0.88
N ILE A 55 9.28 1.96 0.43
CA ILE A 55 8.83 2.54 -0.85
C ILE A 55 8.95 4.06 -0.82
N TYR A 56 8.60 4.71 0.29
CA TYR A 56 8.75 6.16 0.40
C TYR A 56 10.18 6.64 0.21
N LYS A 57 11.16 5.87 0.71
CA LYS A 57 12.59 6.16 0.49
C LYS A 57 13.11 5.75 -0.89
N ASN A 58 12.28 5.09 -1.68
CA ASN A 58 12.63 4.56 -2.98
C ASN A 58 11.99 5.39 -4.08
N SER A 59 12.82 6.10 -4.85
CA SER A 59 12.35 6.87 -5.98
C SER A 59 11.96 5.98 -7.17
N ASN A 60 12.45 4.76 -7.31
CA ASN A 60 12.25 4.04 -8.56
C ASN A 60 10.85 3.43 -8.72
N ILE A 61 10.13 3.15 -7.62
CA ILE A 61 8.87 2.40 -7.68
C ILE A 61 7.70 3.32 -8.02
N HIS A 62 6.97 2.93 -9.06
CA HIS A 62 5.80 3.61 -9.59
C HIS A 62 4.54 2.72 -9.54
N ASN A 63 4.71 1.40 -9.52
CA ASN A 63 3.62 0.42 -9.46
C ASN A 63 3.83 -0.52 -8.28
N LEU A 64 2.83 -0.62 -7.40
CA LEU A 64 2.87 -1.44 -6.20
C LEU A 64 1.74 -2.47 -6.23
N SER A 65 2.06 -3.77 -6.14
CA SER A 65 1.07 -4.81 -5.87
C SER A 65 1.24 -5.36 -4.46
N LEU A 66 0.16 -5.24 -3.69
CA LEU A 66 -0.06 -5.87 -2.38
C LEU A 66 -1.30 -6.79 -2.44
N SER A 67 -1.55 -7.38 -3.61
CA SER A 67 -2.66 -8.31 -3.81
C SER A 67 -2.46 -9.57 -2.96
N GLY A 68 -3.55 -10.07 -2.35
CA GLY A 68 -3.51 -11.32 -1.58
C GLY A 68 -2.73 -11.26 -0.26
N GLN A 69 -2.39 -10.07 0.26
CA GLN A 69 -1.58 -9.92 1.48
C GLN A 69 -2.39 -9.96 2.79
N GLY A 70 -3.69 -10.20 2.71
CA GLY A 70 -4.60 -10.22 3.87
C GLY A 70 -4.76 -8.85 4.55
N ILE A 71 -4.61 -7.77 3.79
CA ILE A 71 -4.76 -6.38 4.26
C ILE A 71 -6.17 -6.17 4.80
N LYS A 72 -6.26 -5.67 6.03
CA LYS A 72 -7.52 -5.29 6.70
C LYS A 72 -7.74 -3.78 6.63
N SER A 73 -8.95 -3.34 6.99
CA SER A 73 -9.35 -1.93 6.97
C SER A 73 -8.36 -0.98 7.66
N ASP A 74 -7.81 -1.33 8.83
CA ASP A 74 -6.87 -0.44 9.53
C ASP A 74 -5.56 -0.27 8.76
N CYS A 75 -5.04 -1.35 8.19
CA CYS A 75 -3.85 -1.30 7.34
C CYS A 75 -4.12 -0.55 6.03
N ALA A 76 -5.33 -0.62 5.48
CA ALA A 76 -5.72 0.20 4.32
C ALA A 76 -5.79 1.70 4.66
N CYS A 77 -6.15 2.06 5.91
CA CYS A 77 -6.03 3.45 6.37
C CYS A 77 -4.55 3.88 6.45
N ASP A 78 -3.66 3.02 6.93
CA ASP A 78 -2.21 3.31 6.95
C ASP A 78 -1.68 3.51 5.52
N ILE A 79 -2.10 2.68 4.56
CA ILE A 79 -1.76 2.84 3.13
C ILE A 79 -2.26 4.19 2.61
N ALA A 80 -3.51 4.55 2.93
CA ALA A 80 -4.09 5.84 2.52
C ALA A 80 -3.29 7.03 3.07
N GLU A 81 -2.87 6.96 4.33
CA GLU A 81 -2.09 8.01 4.99
C GLU A 81 -0.65 8.08 4.46
N ALA A 82 -0.01 6.94 4.20
CA ALA A 82 1.35 6.89 3.65
C ALA A 82 1.46 7.46 2.24
N PHE A 83 0.42 7.27 1.41
CA PHE A 83 0.45 7.71 0.02
C PHE A 83 -0.27 9.03 -0.24
N GLU A 84 -0.86 9.67 0.78
CA GLU A 84 -1.64 10.91 0.62
C GLU A 84 -0.87 11.98 -0.18
N TYR A 85 0.44 12.11 0.09
CA TYR A 85 1.34 13.09 -0.54
C TYR A 85 2.43 12.44 -1.41
N HIS A 86 2.34 11.14 -1.64
CA HIS A 86 3.35 10.44 -2.44
C HIS A 86 3.16 10.81 -3.92
N SER A 87 4.19 11.40 -4.53
CA SER A 87 4.11 11.99 -5.88
C SER A 87 4.49 11.02 -7.01
N ARG A 88 4.96 9.82 -6.68
CA ARG A 88 5.57 8.88 -7.65
C ARG A 88 4.78 7.60 -7.89
N ILE A 89 3.86 7.22 -7.00
CA ILE A 89 3.12 5.96 -7.17
C ILE A 89 1.92 6.23 -8.06
N HIS A 90 1.88 5.57 -9.21
CA HIS A 90 0.84 5.71 -10.21
C HIS A 90 -0.19 4.59 -10.14
N THR A 91 0.21 3.40 -9.68
CA THR A 91 -0.66 2.22 -9.60
C THR A 91 -0.50 1.51 -8.27
N ILE A 92 -1.63 1.22 -7.61
CA ILE A 92 -1.68 0.40 -6.41
C ILE A 92 -2.68 -0.73 -6.62
N ASP A 93 -2.21 -1.97 -6.45
CA ASP A 93 -3.06 -3.15 -6.46
C ASP A 93 -3.26 -3.70 -5.05
N LEU A 94 -4.48 -3.59 -4.55
CA LEU A 94 -4.94 -4.07 -3.24
C LEU A 94 -5.99 -5.20 -3.39
N SER A 95 -6.01 -5.88 -4.52
CA SER A 95 -6.98 -6.94 -4.80
C SER A 95 -6.84 -8.13 -3.83
N ASN A 96 -7.90 -8.91 -3.71
CA ASN A 96 -7.94 -10.15 -2.93
C ASN A 96 -7.49 -9.98 -1.47
N ASN A 97 -7.89 -8.86 -0.86
CA ASN A 97 -7.62 -8.55 0.54
C ASN A 97 -8.92 -8.56 1.37
N ARG A 98 -8.85 -8.11 2.64
CA ARG A 98 -9.99 -8.06 3.57
C ARG A 98 -10.32 -6.61 3.94
N ILE A 99 -10.27 -5.71 2.95
CA ILE A 99 -10.54 -4.29 3.13
C ILE A 99 -12.05 -4.06 3.20
N GLY A 100 -12.53 -3.65 4.37
CA GLY A 100 -13.93 -3.28 4.57
C GLY A 100 -14.17 -1.78 4.36
N ILE A 101 -15.38 -1.34 4.68
CA ILE A 101 -15.90 0.02 4.49
C ILE A 101 -14.91 1.09 4.99
N LYS A 102 -14.41 0.96 6.23
CA LYS A 102 -13.50 1.95 6.83
C LYS A 102 -12.24 2.16 5.98
N GLY A 103 -11.61 1.07 5.55
CA GLY A 103 -10.39 1.13 4.74
C GLY A 103 -10.66 1.67 3.34
N ALA A 104 -11.72 1.19 2.70
CA ALA A 104 -12.14 1.67 1.39
C ALA A 104 -12.49 3.17 1.38
N THR A 105 -13.14 3.69 2.43
CA THR A 105 -13.40 5.13 2.57
C THR A 105 -12.11 5.94 2.73
N ALA A 106 -11.12 5.42 3.43
CA ALA A 106 -9.82 6.07 3.54
C ALA A 106 -9.09 6.10 2.19
N LEU A 107 -9.11 4.99 1.45
CA LEU A 107 -8.56 4.89 0.10
C LEU A 107 -9.28 5.83 -0.88
N LEU A 108 -10.59 6.01 -0.74
CA LEU A 108 -11.35 6.97 -1.56
C LEU A 108 -10.84 8.40 -1.32
N LYS A 109 -10.64 8.79 -0.05
CA LYS A 109 -10.09 10.11 0.31
C LYS A 109 -8.65 10.31 -0.17
N LEU A 110 -7.81 9.28 -0.05
CA LEU A 110 -6.49 9.26 -0.69
C LEU A 110 -6.64 9.56 -2.18
N PHE A 111 -7.55 8.85 -2.83
CA PHE A 111 -7.79 9.01 -4.26
C PHE A 111 -8.36 10.38 -4.64
N GLU A 112 -9.06 11.07 -3.74
CA GLU A 112 -9.53 12.44 -3.96
C GLU A 112 -8.37 13.45 -3.92
N LYS A 113 -7.46 13.30 -2.94
CA LYS A 113 -6.41 14.28 -2.65
C LYS A 113 -5.13 14.07 -3.45
N ASN A 114 -4.74 12.82 -3.67
CA ASN A 114 -3.53 12.49 -4.38
C ASN A 114 -3.75 12.60 -5.90
N GLU A 115 -2.83 13.28 -6.59
CA GLU A 115 -2.90 13.49 -8.04
C GLU A 115 -2.01 12.51 -8.83
N SER A 116 -1.07 11.85 -8.16
CA SER A 116 -0.12 10.92 -8.77
C SER A 116 -0.75 9.55 -9.06
N ILE A 117 -1.53 9.01 -8.11
CA ILE A 117 -2.14 7.69 -8.25
C ILE A 117 -3.24 7.76 -9.32
N LYS A 118 -3.03 7.02 -10.41
CA LYS A 118 -3.95 6.94 -11.56
C LYS A 118 -4.71 5.62 -11.63
N VAL A 119 -4.32 4.60 -10.87
CA VAL A 119 -4.98 3.29 -10.90
C VAL A 119 -4.98 2.71 -9.49
N ILE A 120 -6.16 2.27 -9.05
CA ILE A 120 -6.31 1.48 -7.82
C ILE A 120 -7.11 0.21 -8.13
N HIS A 121 -6.54 -0.96 -7.83
CA HIS A 121 -7.24 -2.24 -7.92
C HIS A 121 -7.68 -2.66 -6.51
N MET A 122 -8.95 -3.04 -6.36
CA MET A 122 -9.55 -3.42 -5.06
C MET A 122 -10.50 -4.61 -5.20
N GLU A 123 -10.41 -5.36 -6.29
CA GLU A 123 -11.18 -6.55 -6.59
C GLU A 123 -11.07 -7.56 -5.44
N GLY A 124 -12.10 -8.37 -5.20
CA GLY A 124 -12.05 -9.41 -4.17
C GLY A 124 -11.98 -8.89 -2.73
N ASN A 125 -12.31 -7.62 -2.47
CA ASN A 125 -12.47 -7.06 -1.13
C ASN A 125 -13.96 -6.93 -0.74
N PRO A 126 -14.32 -7.04 0.55
CA PRO A 126 -15.70 -6.89 1.03
C PRO A 126 -16.13 -5.40 1.09
N ILE A 127 -16.17 -4.74 -0.07
CA ILE A 127 -16.54 -3.33 -0.22
C ILE A 127 -17.98 -3.22 -0.74
N PRO A 128 -18.87 -2.46 -0.08
CA PRO A 128 -20.23 -2.27 -0.55
C PRO A 128 -20.28 -1.58 -1.91
N LYS A 129 -21.23 -1.98 -2.75
CA LYS A 129 -21.45 -1.42 -4.09
C LYS A 129 -21.59 0.11 -4.09
N SER A 130 -22.31 0.68 -3.11
CA SER A 130 -22.48 2.13 -2.99
C SER A 130 -21.16 2.89 -2.84
N LEU A 131 -20.15 2.28 -2.21
CA LEU A 131 -18.84 2.88 -2.07
C LEU A 131 -18.02 2.74 -3.37
N LEU A 132 -18.15 1.62 -4.08
CA LEU A 132 -17.55 1.44 -5.41
C LEU A 132 -18.09 2.46 -6.42
N GLU A 133 -19.39 2.78 -6.35
CA GLU A 133 -20.00 3.84 -7.16
C GLU A 133 -19.40 5.23 -6.87
N ASN A 134 -18.99 5.49 -5.62
CA ASN A 134 -18.29 6.74 -5.28
C ASN A 134 -16.88 6.79 -5.89
N PHE A 135 -16.16 5.66 -5.90
CA PHE A 135 -14.89 5.56 -6.63
C PHE A 135 -15.11 5.86 -8.11
N GLN A 136 -16.12 5.23 -8.74
CA GLN A 136 -16.44 5.45 -10.15
C GLN A 136 -16.73 6.92 -10.48
N LYS A 137 -17.57 7.59 -9.68
CA LYS A 137 -17.86 9.02 -9.85
C LYS A 137 -16.60 9.89 -9.75
N LEU A 138 -15.72 9.56 -8.81
CA LEU A 138 -14.46 10.29 -8.62
C LEU A 138 -13.52 10.13 -9.80
N ILE A 139 -13.48 8.94 -10.40
CA ILE A 139 -12.70 8.63 -11.60
C ILE A 139 -13.20 9.41 -12.81
N GLU A 140 -14.52 9.41 -13.03
CA GLU A 140 -15.16 10.19 -14.08
C GLU A 140 -14.84 11.70 -13.92
N LYS A 141 -14.77 12.18 -12.68
CA LYS A 141 -14.35 13.56 -12.36
C LYS A 141 -12.86 13.81 -12.65
N LYS A 142 -11.97 12.88 -12.31
CA LYS A 142 -10.51 13.05 -12.43
C LYS A 142 -9.96 12.87 -13.84
N LYS A 143 -10.75 12.41 -14.81
CA LYS A 143 -10.43 12.30 -16.26
C LYS A 143 -9.15 11.54 -16.66
N GLU A 144 -8.36 11.00 -15.72
CA GLU A 144 -7.07 10.34 -15.98
C GLU A 144 -6.89 8.99 -15.28
N VAL A 145 -7.97 8.38 -14.77
CA VAL A 145 -7.87 7.25 -13.84
C VAL A 145 -8.61 6.03 -14.36
N ARG A 146 -8.04 4.83 -14.19
CA ARG A 146 -8.70 3.55 -14.51
C ARG A 146 -8.92 2.75 -13.22
N PHE A 147 -10.13 2.20 -13.06
CA PHE A 147 -10.53 1.39 -11.91
C PHE A 147 -11.19 0.13 -12.43
N PHE A 148 -10.77 -0.99 -11.88
CA PHE A 148 -11.26 -2.28 -12.29
C PHE A 148 -11.90 -2.91 -11.06
N THR A 149 -13.12 -3.43 -11.23
CA THR A 149 -13.85 -4.11 -10.15
C THR A 149 -14.42 -5.45 -10.55
N HIS A 150 -14.35 -5.82 -11.84
CA HIS A 150 -14.76 -7.11 -12.38
C HIS A 150 -13.92 -7.46 -13.61
N TYR A 151 -13.80 -8.75 -13.87
CA TYR A 151 -13.06 -9.41 -14.97
C TYR A 151 -13.61 -9.02 -16.36
N GLU A 152 -13.58 -7.75 -16.74
CA GLU A 152 -13.54 -7.40 -18.16
C GLU A 152 -12.11 -7.64 -18.61
N LYS A 153 -11.92 -8.66 -19.47
CA LYS A 153 -10.65 -9.09 -20.05
C LYS A 153 -9.71 -7.89 -20.26
N MET A 154 -8.65 -7.85 -19.45
CA MET A 154 -7.43 -7.15 -19.85
C MET A 154 -6.99 -7.69 -21.22
N PRO A 155 -6.44 -6.86 -22.12
CA PRO A 155 -5.79 -7.36 -23.34
C PRO A 155 -4.80 -8.45 -22.96
N GLU A 156 -4.80 -9.60 -23.66
CA GLU A 156 -3.97 -10.77 -23.32
C GLU A 156 -2.46 -10.46 -23.29
N GLU A 157 -2.07 -9.33 -23.87
CA GLU A 157 -0.72 -8.78 -23.90
C GLU A 157 -0.15 -8.45 -22.50
N TRP A 158 -0.98 -8.36 -21.45
CA TRP A 158 -0.57 -7.83 -20.14
C TRP A 158 -0.38 -8.91 -19.04
N TRP A 159 -0.65 -10.19 -19.31
CA TRP A 159 -0.45 -11.28 -18.33
C TRP A 159 0.55 -12.37 -18.73
N SER A 160 1.31 -12.20 -19.82
CA SER A 160 2.27 -13.25 -20.23
C SER A 160 3.53 -13.25 -19.35
N VAL A 161 3.45 -13.85 -18.16
CA VAL A 161 4.53 -14.68 -17.60
C VAL A 161 3.94 -15.75 -16.67
N ASN A 162 4.14 -16.99 -17.10
CA ASN A 162 3.72 -18.28 -16.56
C ASN A 162 3.53 -18.37 -15.03
N ILE A 163 2.33 -18.79 -14.62
CA ILE A 163 2.08 -19.37 -13.30
C ILE A 163 1.83 -20.86 -13.53
N GLU A 164 2.82 -21.69 -13.19
CA GLU A 164 2.60 -23.11 -12.94
C GLU A 164 2.11 -23.33 -11.51
N GLU A 165 1.22 -24.31 -11.42
CA GLU A 165 0.38 -24.65 -10.28
C GLU A 165 1.17 -25.11 -9.04
N SER A 166 0.66 -24.79 -7.85
CA SER A 166 0.46 -25.80 -6.81
C SER A 166 -0.40 -25.23 -5.67
N GLY A 167 -1.48 -25.94 -5.38
CA GLY A 167 -2.35 -25.66 -4.25
C GLY A 167 -1.82 -26.22 -2.93
N SER A 168 -2.34 -25.70 -1.82
CA SER A 168 -2.94 -26.48 -0.73
C SER A 168 -3.36 -25.56 0.40
N LEU A 169 -4.52 -25.87 0.98
CA LEU A 169 -5.18 -25.19 2.09
C LEU A 169 -4.43 -25.42 3.42
N ALA A 170 -4.28 -24.38 4.25
CA ALA A 170 -3.96 -24.52 5.69
C ALA A 170 -4.34 -23.24 6.48
N PRO A 171 -4.32 -23.24 7.82
CA PRO A 171 -5.50 -23.33 8.69
C PRO A 171 -5.88 -21.99 9.36
N ILE A 172 -7.11 -21.95 9.89
CA ILE A 172 -7.65 -20.82 10.66
C ILE A 172 -7.00 -20.82 12.06
N PHE A 173 -6.25 -19.78 12.39
CA PHE A 173 -5.78 -19.51 13.75
C PHE A 173 -6.24 -18.12 14.22
N THR A 174 -6.79 -18.07 15.43
CA THR A 174 -7.39 -16.88 16.04
C THR A 174 -6.33 -15.90 16.57
N PRO A 175 -6.55 -14.57 16.46
CA PRO A 175 -5.57 -13.58 16.86
C PRO A 175 -5.61 -13.30 18.37
N THR A 176 -4.45 -13.28 19.01
CA THR A 176 -4.24 -12.63 20.32
C THR A 176 -4.03 -11.13 20.14
N PRO A 177 -4.70 -10.26 20.93
CA PRO A 177 -4.54 -8.82 20.84
C PRO A 177 -3.43 -8.32 21.78
N SER A 178 -2.47 -7.54 21.28
CA SER A 178 -1.73 -6.62 22.16
C SER A 178 -1.18 -5.40 21.41
N GLN A 179 -1.88 -4.29 21.60
CA GLN A 179 -1.41 -2.95 21.92
C GLN A 179 -0.04 -2.50 21.38
N THR A 180 -0.09 -1.61 20.38
CA THR A 180 0.54 -0.27 20.41
C THR A 180 -0.13 0.58 19.33
N ASN A 181 -1.01 1.50 19.72
CA ASN A 181 -1.62 2.51 18.82
C ASN A 181 -0.59 3.63 18.55
N LEU A 182 0.21 3.50 17.49
CA LEU A 182 1.03 4.60 16.95
C LEU A 182 0.63 4.81 15.48
N SER A 183 0.44 6.07 15.07
CA SER A 183 0.05 6.41 13.69
C SER A 183 1.20 6.10 12.72
N ILE A 184 0.91 5.83 11.44
CA ILE A 184 1.97 5.64 10.45
C ILE A 184 2.79 6.93 10.26
N ARG A 185 2.24 8.11 10.55
CA ARG A 185 3.01 9.37 10.61
C ARG A 185 4.08 9.34 11.69
N ASP A 186 3.79 8.77 12.85
CA ASP A 186 4.78 8.62 13.92
C ASP A 186 5.91 7.69 13.46
N ASP A 187 5.57 6.64 12.71
CA ASP A 187 6.54 5.72 12.13
C ASP A 187 7.42 6.40 11.07
N PHE A 188 6.85 7.25 10.20
CA PHE A 188 7.61 8.07 9.26
C PHE A 188 8.61 8.98 10.00
N SER A 189 8.16 9.71 11.02
CA SER A 189 9.01 10.62 11.83
C SER A 189 10.23 9.93 12.46
N ARG A 190 10.11 8.64 12.81
CA ARG A 190 11.18 7.85 13.42
C ARG A 190 12.21 7.34 12.41
N VAL A 191 11.79 7.17 11.16
CA VAL A 191 12.60 6.54 10.10
C VAL A 191 13.28 7.60 9.21
N THR A 192 12.78 8.83 9.17
CA THR A 192 13.35 9.93 8.39
C THR A 192 14.01 10.97 9.32
N THR A 193 15.34 10.91 9.48
CA THR A 193 16.12 12.00 10.11
C THR A 193 16.16 13.29 9.27
N TYR A 194 15.70 13.21 8.02
CA TYR A 194 15.50 14.30 7.08
C TYR A 194 14.02 14.31 6.71
N TYR A 195 13.20 14.94 7.55
CA TYR A 195 11.96 15.55 7.08
C TYR A 195 12.39 16.80 6.32
N ASP A 196 12.13 16.87 5.01
CA ASP A 196 12.04 18.18 4.36
C ASP A 196 10.58 18.66 4.57
N PRO A 197 10.34 19.67 5.43
CA PRO A 197 9.00 20.21 5.62
C PRO A 197 8.40 20.80 4.34
N ASP A 198 9.19 21.05 3.29
CA ASP A 198 8.72 21.57 2.01
C ASP A 198 8.07 20.51 1.08
N ASP A 199 8.26 19.21 1.35
CA ASP A 199 7.55 18.11 0.65
C ASP A 199 6.08 17.96 1.11
N TYR A 200 5.66 18.77 2.09
CA TYR A 200 4.30 18.83 2.63
C TYR A 200 3.77 20.26 2.46
N PRO A 201 2.84 20.56 1.55
CA PRO A 201 2.29 21.90 1.42
C PRO A 201 1.27 22.17 2.54
N TYR A 202 1.76 22.32 3.76
CA TYR A 202 1.04 23.02 4.82
C TYR A 202 1.89 24.19 5.28
N LYS A 203 1.61 25.37 4.68
CA LYS A 203 1.75 26.60 5.44
C LYS A 203 0.88 26.44 6.68
N THR A 204 1.50 26.32 7.84
CA THR A 204 0.82 26.60 9.11
C THR A 204 0.37 28.06 9.03
N HIS A 205 -0.84 28.31 8.57
CA HIS A 205 -1.54 29.54 8.95
C HIS A 205 -1.95 29.36 10.41
N SER A 206 -0.95 29.46 11.29
CA SER A 206 -1.16 29.99 12.62
C SER A 206 -1.61 31.44 12.42
N THR A 207 -2.93 31.65 12.35
CA THR A 207 -3.48 32.93 12.79
C THR A 207 -3.18 33.00 14.29
N PRO A 208 -2.39 33.97 14.78
CA PRO A 208 -2.29 34.18 16.21
C PRO A 208 -3.67 34.63 16.68
N PHE A 209 -4.19 33.95 17.69
CA PHE A 209 -5.16 34.56 18.58
C PHE A 209 -4.50 35.79 19.20
N SER A 210 -4.96 36.99 18.80
CA SER A 210 -5.02 38.24 19.57
C SER A 210 -5.84 39.26 18.79
#